data_AF-A0AA95BVR9-F1
#
_entry.id   AF-A0AA95BVR9-F1
#
_cell.length_a   1.000
_cell.length_b   1.000
_cell.length_c   1.000
_cell.angle_alpha   90.00
_cell.angle_beta   90.00
_cell.angle_gamma   90.00
#
_symmetry.space_group_name_H-M   'P 1'
#
loop_
_entity.id
_entity.type
_entity.pdbx_description
1 polymer ?
#
loop_
_entity_poly.entity_id
_entity_poly.type
_entity_poly.pdbx_seq_one_letter_code
_entity_poly.pdbx_strand_id
1 'polypeptide(L)'
;MKKFNIMAVLLLFSISVLAIVPPDNVQATFKKMYPKTNDIAWSQDGGYYCANFVMNGFTKNVWFNAQGQWEMTQTDLVSLDRLTPVVYNAFTFSSYASWVAEDVTMVEFPKWQAIIVIEVGQDNVDIKYQLFYTPKGILLKTRNVSYMYDILGPGTFL
;
A
#
# COMPACT_ATOMS: atom_id res chain seq x y z
N MET A 1 -16.84 32.60 5.46
CA MET A 1 -17.10 31.24 5.98
C MET A 1 -16.01 30.32 5.46
N LYS A 2 -15.07 29.91 6.30
CA LYS A 2 -13.97 29.01 5.90
C LYS A 2 -14.57 27.62 5.68
N LYS A 3 -14.54 27.14 4.42
CA LYS A 3 -14.95 25.79 4.08
C LYS A 3 -13.89 24.84 4.66
N PHE A 4 -14.26 24.08 5.69
CA PHE A 4 -13.48 22.94 6.12
C PHE A 4 -13.58 21.88 5.02
N ASN A 5 -12.56 21.81 4.15
CA ASN A 5 -12.36 20.64 3.32
C ASN A 5 -11.88 19.53 4.26
N ILE A 6 -12.83 18.75 4.77
CA ILE A 6 -12.52 17.47 5.40
C ILE A 6 -12.07 16.57 4.25
N MET A 7 -10.76 16.55 4.01
CA MET A 7 -10.12 15.52 3.21
C MET A 7 -10.33 14.23 4.02
N ALA A 8 -11.36 13.46 3.64
CA ALA A 8 -11.58 12.14 4.19
C ALA A 8 -10.37 11.30 3.77
N VAL A 9 -9.35 11.28 4.62
CA VAL A 9 -8.31 10.27 4.57
C VAL A 9 -9.02 8.98 4.94
N LEU A 10 -9.50 8.24 3.94
CA LEU A 10 -9.98 6.87 4.08
C LEU A 10 -8.76 6.00 4.39
N LEU A 11 -8.24 6.18 5.59
CA LEU A 11 -7.30 5.28 6.21
C LEU A 11 -8.11 4.02 6.53
N LEU A 12 -8.14 3.09 5.58
CA LEU A 12 -8.41 1.69 5.85
C LEU A 12 -7.24 1.15 6.69
N PHE A 13 -7.11 1.63 7.93
CA PHE A 13 -6.26 1.01 8.94
C PHE A 13 -6.90 -0.33 9.31
N SER A 14 -6.65 -1.34 8.47
CA SER A 14 -6.88 -2.74 8.83
C SER A 14 -5.59 -3.40 9.29
N ILE A 15 -4.62 -2.62 9.76
CA ILE A 15 -3.40 -3.12 10.40
C ILE A 15 -3.56 -3.00 11.93
N SER A 16 -3.53 -4.13 12.63
CA SER A 16 -3.58 -4.19 14.11
C SER A 16 -2.21 -3.83 14.67
N VAL A 17 -1.83 -2.55 14.61
CA VAL A 17 -0.46 -2.15 14.96
C VAL A 17 -0.32 -1.49 16.32
N LEU A 18 0.72 -1.90 17.02
CA LEU A 18 1.23 -1.23 18.20
C LEU A 18 2.08 -0.03 17.76
N ALA A 19 1.74 1.17 18.24
CA ALA A 19 2.61 2.32 18.13
C ALA A 19 3.88 2.09 18.95
N ILE A 20 5.05 2.27 18.34
CA ILE A 20 6.35 1.96 18.96
C ILE A 20 7.40 3.02 18.64
N VAL A 21 8.51 2.97 19.38
CA VAL A 21 9.77 3.59 18.97
C VAL A 21 10.63 2.49 18.32
N PRO A 22 10.96 2.58 17.02
CA PRO A 22 11.76 1.58 16.35
C PRO A 22 13.24 1.62 16.79
N PRO A 23 14.02 0.54 16.60
CA PRO A 23 15.46 0.52 16.82
C PRO A 23 16.24 1.57 16.03
N ASP A 24 17.38 2.03 16.55
CA ASP A 24 18.20 3.10 15.95
C ASP A 24 18.66 2.79 14.52
N ASN A 25 19.00 1.52 14.22
CA ASN A 25 19.38 1.09 12.88
C ASN A 25 18.23 1.24 11.87
N VAL A 26 17.00 0.91 12.28
CA VAL A 26 15.79 1.12 11.45
C VAL A 26 15.57 2.61 11.18
N GLN A 27 15.67 3.45 12.23
CA GLN A 27 15.53 4.91 12.09
C GLN A 27 16.60 5.49 11.17
N ALA A 28 17.85 5.04 11.31
CA ALA A 28 18.97 5.51 10.50
C ALA A 28 18.80 5.15 9.02
N THR A 29 18.39 3.92 8.70
CA THR A 29 18.10 3.52 7.32
C THR A 29 16.95 4.33 6.75
N PHE A 30 15.86 4.50 7.51
CA PHE A 30 14.73 5.33 7.09
C PHE A 30 15.16 6.77 6.78
N LYS A 31 15.91 7.42 7.68
CA LYS A 31 16.35 8.81 7.49
C LYS A 31 17.31 8.95 6.30
N LYS A 32 18.09 7.90 5.99
CA LYS A 32 18.92 7.86 4.77
C LYS A 32 18.07 7.82 3.50
N MET A 33 16.97 7.05 3.50
CA MET A 33 16.05 6.96 2.36
C MET A 33 15.19 8.22 2.21
N TYR A 34 14.70 8.76 3.32
CA TYR A 34 13.76 9.88 3.37
C TYR A 34 14.27 11.00 4.30
N PRO A 35 15.36 11.72 3.93
CA PRO A 35 16.03 12.67 4.82
C PRO A 35 15.17 13.88 5.22
N LYS A 36 14.18 14.23 4.41
CA LYS A 36 13.32 15.40 4.61
C LYS A 36 12.02 15.11 5.38
N THR A 37 11.74 13.85 5.71
CA THR A 37 10.54 13.46 6.44
C THR A 37 10.78 13.58 7.95
N ASN A 38 9.82 14.21 8.65
CA ASN A 38 9.90 14.47 10.09
C ASN A 38 8.68 13.93 10.86
N ASP A 39 7.49 13.93 10.25
CA ASP A 39 6.27 13.37 10.85
C ASP A 39 6.07 11.91 10.40
N ILE A 40 6.64 10.97 11.15
CA ILE A 40 6.55 9.53 10.89
C ILE A 40 5.77 8.87 12.02
N ALA A 41 4.70 8.16 11.67
CA ALA A 41 4.06 7.22 12.57
C ALA A 41 4.75 5.85 12.45
N TRP A 42 5.30 5.37 13.56
CA TRP A 42 6.00 4.09 13.61
C TRP A 42 5.16 3.00 14.22
N SER A 43 5.25 1.83 13.63
CA SER A 43 4.41 0.70 13.99
C SER A 43 5.16 -0.62 13.69
N GLN A 44 4.71 -1.74 14.25
CA GLN A 44 5.32 -3.06 14.04
C GLN A 44 4.28 -4.15 13.73
N ASP A 45 4.54 -4.95 12.71
CA ASP A 45 3.77 -6.16 12.40
C ASP A 45 4.67 -7.28 11.87
N GLY A 46 4.38 -8.53 12.25
CA GLY A 46 5.12 -9.71 11.79
C GLY A 46 6.63 -9.69 12.07
N GLY A 47 7.10 -8.89 13.04
CA GLY A 47 8.53 -8.68 13.31
C GLY A 47 9.20 -7.60 12.44
N TYR A 48 8.45 -6.97 11.53
CA TYR A 48 8.89 -5.85 10.70
C TYR A 48 8.44 -4.52 11.27
N TYR A 49 9.26 -3.49 11.04
CA TYR A 49 9.00 -2.12 11.46
C TYR A 49 8.46 -1.31 10.27
N CYS A 50 7.33 -0.65 10.45
CA CYS A 50 6.71 0.17 9.42
C CYS A 50 6.83 1.66 9.78
N ALA A 51 7.37 2.43 8.84
CA ALA A 51 7.30 3.89 8.83
C ALA A 51 6.13 4.34 7.95
N ASN A 52 5.09 4.91 8.57
CA ASN A 52 3.97 5.54 7.87
C ASN A 52 4.15 7.06 7.83
N PHE A 53 4.08 7.64 6.63
CA PHE A 53 4.22 9.08 6.43
C PHE A 53 3.62 9.50 5.07
N VAL A 54 3.44 10.80 4.88
CA VAL A 54 3.02 11.37 3.60
C VAL A 54 4.22 11.97 2.87
N MET A 55 4.37 11.68 1.59
CA MET A 55 5.37 12.30 0.73
C MET A 55 4.79 12.60 -0.65
N ASN A 56 4.97 13.85 -1.12
CA ASN A 56 4.46 14.32 -2.40
C ASN A 56 2.95 14.09 -2.60
N GLY A 57 2.18 14.17 -1.51
CA GLY A 57 0.73 13.97 -1.53
C GLY A 57 0.27 12.51 -1.45
N PHE A 58 1.18 11.54 -1.34
CA PHE A 58 0.85 10.12 -1.23
C PHE A 58 1.23 9.58 0.15
N THR A 59 0.34 8.76 0.72
CA THR A 59 0.67 7.97 1.91
C THR A 59 1.67 6.87 1.53
N LYS A 60 2.69 6.68 2.36
CA LYS A 60 3.68 5.63 2.21
C LYS A 60 3.80 4.81 3.48
N ASN A 61 3.92 3.50 3.30
CA ASN A 61 4.31 2.55 4.35
C ASN A 61 5.63 1.91 3.93
N VAL A 62 6.69 2.15 4.69
CA VAL A 62 8.02 1.61 4.39
C VAL A 62 8.41 0.63 5.48
N TRP A 63 8.70 -0.60 5.07
CA TRP A 63 8.90 -1.73 5.95
C TRP A 63 10.38 -2.11 6.04
N PHE A 64 10.83 -2.34 7.26
CA PHE A 64 12.19 -2.73 7.59
C PHE A 64 12.21 -4.01 8.44
N ASN A 65 13.19 -4.88 8.20
CA ASN A 65 13.46 -6.00 9.09
C ASN A 65 14.17 -5.56 10.39
N ALA A 66 14.37 -6.47 11.34
CA ALA A 66 15.03 -6.18 12.62
C ALA A 66 16.49 -5.71 12.48
N GLN A 67 17.15 -6.04 11.36
CA GLN A 67 18.50 -5.59 11.04
C GLN A 67 18.50 -4.18 10.43
N GLY A 68 17.34 -3.55 10.26
CA GLY A 68 17.19 -2.22 9.67
C GLY A 68 17.34 -2.20 8.16
N GLN A 69 17.19 -3.35 7.49
CA GLN A 69 17.20 -3.44 6.03
C GLN A 69 15.81 -3.17 5.49
N TRP A 70 15.72 -2.41 4.40
CA TRP A 70 14.48 -2.13 3.71
C TRP A 70 13.97 -3.37 2.97
N GLU A 71 12.71 -3.74 3.20
CA GLU A 71 12.08 -4.94 2.65
C GLU A 71 10.97 -4.61 1.65
N MET A 72 10.15 -3.61 1.92
CA MET A 72 9.18 -3.12 0.94
C MET A 72 8.76 -1.67 1.18
N THR A 73 8.37 -0.98 0.11
CA THR A 73 7.69 0.32 0.16
C THR A 73 6.35 0.21 -0.51
N GLN A 74 5.31 0.66 0.18
CA GLN A 74 3.97 0.77 -0.35
C GLN A 74 3.67 2.25 -0.58
N THR A 75 3.12 2.56 -1.75
CA THR A 75 2.63 3.89 -2.09
C THR A 75 1.16 3.76 -2.42
N ASP A 76 0.33 4.37 -1.60
CA ASP A 76 -1.10 4.52 -1.85
C ASP A 76 -1.26 5.50 -3.02
N LEU A 77 -1.67 4.98 -4.17
CA LEU A 77 -1.97 5.75 -5.37
C LEU A 77 -3.44 6.17 -5.43
N VAL A 78 -4.29 5.64 -4.55
CA VAL A 78 -5.73 5.92 -4.38
C VAL A 78 -6.60 5.47 -5.55
N SER A 79 -6.19 5.71 -6.79
CA SER A 79 -7.08 5.58 -7.95
C SER A 79 -6.38 5.17 -9.25
N LEU A 80 -7.19 4.63 -10.16
CA LEU A 80 -6.73 4.07 -11.45
C LEU A 80 -6.06 5.10 -12.37
N ASP A 81 -6.35 6.39 -12.22
CA ASP A 81 -5.75 7.48 -13.02
C ASP A 81 -4.24 7.67 -12.76
N ARG A 82 -3.72 7.10 -11.67
CA ARG A 82 -2.29 7.07 -11.35
C ARG A 82 -1.54 5.90 -11.99
N LEU A 83 -2.26 4.94 -12.59
CA LEU A 83 -1.64 3.81 -13.25
C LEU A 83 -0.96 4.21 -14.55
N THR A 84 0.05 3.43 -14.93
CA THR A 84 0.57 3.50 -16.30
C THR A 84 -0.50 3.00 -17.28
N PRO A 85 -0.49 3.48 -18.54
CA PRO A 85 -1.44 3.00 -19.55
C PRO A 85 -1.44 1.48 -19.72
N VAL A 86 -0.28 0.83 -19.51
CA VAL A 86 -0.14 -0.63 -19.63
C VAL A 86 -0.98 -1.35 -18.58
N VAL A 87 -0.88 -0.96 -17.31
CA VAL A 87 -1.63 -1.63 -16.24
C VAL A 87 -3.09 -1.21 -16.25
N TYR A 88 -3.38 0.06 -16.56
CA TYR A 88 -4.75 0.54 -16.74
C TYR A 88 -5.49 -0.27 -17.81
N ASN A 89 -4.88 -0.46 -18.99
CA ASN A 89 -5.49 -1.25 -20.06
C ASN A 89 -5.63 -2.73 -19.67
N ALA A 90 -4.65 -3.31 -18.99
CA ALA A 90 -4.77 -4.67 -18.50
C ALA A 90 -5.96 -4.85 -17.55
N PHE A 91 -6.19 -3.88 -16.66
CA PHE A 91 -7.35 -3.86 -15.77
C PHE A 91 -8.67 -3.74 -16.55
N THR A 92 -8.78 -2.78 -17.48
CA THR A 92 -10.03 -2.53 -18.23
C THR A 92 -10.40 -3.62 -19.24
N PHE A 93 -9.46 -4.51 -19.60
CA PHE A 93 -9.74 -5.71 -20.38
C PHE A 93 -9.93 -6.98 -19.54
N SER A 94 -9.82 -6.89 -18.22
CA SER A 94 -9.97 -8.05 -17.31
C SER A 94 -11.46 -8.35 -17.01
N SER A 95 -11.71 -9.50 -16.38
CA SER A 95 -13.04 -9.84 -15.84
C SER A 95 -13.54 -8.90 -14.74
N TYR A 96 -12.67 -8.03 -14.22
CA TYR A 96 -12.98 -7.07 -13.16
C TYR A 96 -13.20 -5.65 -13.68
N ALA A 97 -13.21 -5.44 -15.00
CA ALA A 97 -13.31 -4.10 -15.60
C ALA A 97 -14.58 -3.33 -15.20
N SER A 98 -15.67 -4.05 -14.90
CA SER A 98 -16.93 -3.45 -14.45
C SER A 98 -17.06 -3.34 -12.92
N TRP A 99 -16.03 -3.74 -12.17
CA TRP A 99 -16.01 -3.65 -10.71
C TRP A 99 -15.52 -2.28 -10.28
N VAL A 100 -15.93 -1.85 -9.09
CA VAL A 100 -15.53 -0.57 -8.51
C VAL A 100 -14.12 -0.73 -7.97
N ALA A 101 -13.15 0.03 -8.49
CA ALA A 101 -11.83 0.11 -7.88
C ALA A 101 -11.90 0.96 -6.61
N GLU A 102 -11.61 0.35 -5.47
CA GLU A 102 -11.68 0.98 -4.16
C GLU A 102 -10.34 1.60 -3.74
N ASP A 103 -9.23 0.95 -4.10
CA ASP A 103 -7.88 1.44 -3.84
C ASP A 103 -6.88 0.94 -4.89
N VAL A 104 -5.78 1.67 -5.05
CA VAL A 104 -4.63 1.28 -5.87
C VAL A 104 -3.35 1.50 -5.08
N THR A 105 -2.59 0.44 -4.84
CA THR A 105 -1.30 0.52 -4.13
C THR A 105 -0.16 0.01 -5.00
N MET A 106 0.93 0.77 -5.11
CA MET A 106 2.19 0.29 -5.68
C MET A 106 3.09 -0.24 -4.57
N VAL A 107 3.61 -1.46 -4.74
CA VAL A 107 4.50 -2.14 -3.80
C VAL A 107 5.85 -2.37 -4.48
N GLU A 108 6.90 -1.79 -3.91
CA GLU A 108 8.28 -1.86 -4.39
C GLU A 108 9.13 -2.67 -3.41
N PHE A 109 10.10 -3.42 -3.93
CA PHE A 109 10.99 -4.29 -3.16
C PHE A 109 12.46 -4.01 -3.51
N PRO A 110 13.43 -4.35 -2.63
CA PRO A 110 14.85 -4.13 -2.90
C PRO A 110 15.41 -4.98 -4.05
N LYS A 111 14.85 -6.18 -4.27
CA LYS A 111 15.36 -7.15 -5.25
C LYS A 111 14.29 -7.65 -6.22
N TRP A 112 13.04 -7.69 -5.78
CA TRP A 112 11.94 -8.25 -6.55
C TRP A 112 11.28 -7.20 -7.43
N GLN A 113 10.62 -7.66 -8.50
CA GLN A 113 9.83 -6.77 -9.34
C GLN A 113 8.72 -6.12 -8.51
N ALA A 114 8.47 -4.82 -8.75
CA ALA A 114 7.34 -4.13 -8.15
C ALA A 114 6.01 -4.80 -8.53
N ILE A 115 4.99 -4.60 -7.68
CA ILE A 115 3.63 -5.08 -7.88
C ILE A 115 2.69 -3.90 -7.74
N ILE A 116 1.66 -3.86 -8.59
CA ILE A 116 0.53 -2.95 -8.46
C ILE A 116 -0.66 -3.77 -7.96
N VAL A 117 -1.22 -3.38 -6.83
CA VAL A 117 -2.41 -4.00 -6.26
C VAL A 117 -3.59 -3.07 -6.50
N ILE A 118 -4.62 -3.58 -7.16
CA ILE A 118 -5.91 -2.90 -7.32
C ILE A 118 -6.91 -3.64 -6.46
N GLU A 119 -7.46 -2.98 -5.45
CA GLU A 119 -8.60 -3.50 -4.69
C GLU A 119 -9.88 -3.16 -5.43
N VAL A 120 -10.74 -4.16 -5.64
CA VAL A 120 -12.01 -4.00 -6.31
C VAL A 120 -13.16 -4.58 -5.49
N GLY A 121 -14.29 -3.90 -5.51
CA GLY A 121 -15.55 -4.33 -4.93
C GLY A 121 -16.71 -4.27 -5.94
N GLN A 122 -17.87 -4.77 -5.54
CA GLN A 122 -19.11 -4.58 -6.27
C GLN A 122 -20.12 -3.83 -5.41
N ASP A 123 -20.89 -2.94 -6.02
CA ASP A 123 -21.93 -2.21 -5.31
C ASP A 123 -22.98 -3.18 -4.72
N ASN A 124 -23.43 -2.87 -3.51
CA ASN A 124 -24.51 -3.57 -2.80
C ASN A 124 -24.21 -5.04 -2.41
N VAL A 125 -22.94 -5.47 -2.48
CA VAL A 125 -22.48 -6.76 -1.95
C VAL A 125 -21.12 -6.61 -1.28
N ASP A 126 -20.91 -7.31 -0.16
CA ASP A 126 -19.64 -7.26 0.59
C ASP A 126 -18.56 -8.17 -0.03
N ILE A 127 -18.41 -8.12 -1.36
CA ILE A 127 -17.39 -8.87 -2.09
C ILE A 127 -16.22 -7.97 -2.47
N LYS A 128 -15.01 -8.35 -2.04
CA LYS A 128 -13.79 -7.60 -2.37
C LYS A 128 -12.68 -8.52 -2.84
N TYR A 129 -11.93 -8.07 -3.85
CA TYR A 129 -10.76 -8.76 -4.36
C TYR A 129 -9.56 -7.82 -4.45
N GLN A 130 -8.38 -8.35 -4.18
CA GLN A 130 -7.13 -7.73 -4.62
C GLN A 130 -6.66 -8.38 -5.91
N LEU A 131 -6.29 -7.54 -6.87
CA LEU A 131 -5.73 -7.92 -8.16
C LEU A 131 -4.26 -7.51 -8.20
N PHE A 132 -3.36 -8.47 -8.34
CA PHE A 132 -1.91 -8.23 -8.27
C PHE A 132 -1.32 -8.21 -9.67
N TYR A 133 -1.00 -7.03 -10.18
CA TYR A 133 -0.41 -6.82 -11.48
C TYR A 133 1.09 -6.57 -11.41
N THR A 134 1.83 -7.07 -12.40
CA THR A 134 3.16 -6.53 -12.68
C THR A 134 3.04 -5.13 -13.32
N PRO A 135 4.10 -4.29 -13.28
CA PRO A 135 4.16 -3.04 -14.03
C PRO A 135 3.99 -3.19 -15.55
N LYS A 136 4.12 -4.42 -16.07
CA LYS A 136 3.89 -4.77 -17.48
C LYS A 136 2.45 -5.20 -17.78
N GLY A 137 1.52 -5.07 -16.83
CA GLY A 137 0.10 -5.38 -17.02
C GLY A 137 -0.22 -6.87 -16.94
N ILE A 138 0.70 -7.72 -16.50
CA ILE A 138 0.40 -9.15 -16.30
C ILE A 138 -0.28 -9.33 -14.94
N LEU A 139 -1.50 -9.87 -14.93
CA LEU A 139 -2.20 -10.27 -13.71
C LEU A 139 -1.57 -11.56 -13.15
N LEU A 140 -0.94 -11.47 -11.98
CA LEU A 140 -0.23 -12.58 -11.35
C LEU A 140 -1.16 -13.46 -10.51
N LYS A 141 -2.02 -12.83 -9.71
CA LYS A 141 -2.96 -13.51 -8.82
C LYS A 141 -4.14 -12.60 -8.49
N THR A 142 -5.23 -13.22 -8.06
CA THR A 142 -6.34 -12.55 -7.40
C THR A 142 -6.54 -13.17 -6.02
N ARG A 143 -7.05 -12.39 -5.07
CA ARG A 143 -7.32 -12.86 -3.70
C ARG A 143 -8.63 -12.27 -3.21
N ASN A 144 -9.56 -13.11 -2.78
CA ASN A 144 -10.75 -12.66 -2.07
C ASN A 144 -10.34 -12.12 -0.71
N VAL A 145 -10.71 -10.87 -0.42
CA VAL A 145 -10.37 -10.16 0.80
C VAL A 145 -11.59 -9.63 1.56
N SER A 146 -12.80 -10.09 1.22
CA SER A 146 -14.07 -9.63 1.81
C SER A 146 -14.08 -9.55 3.33
N TYR A 147 -13.44 -10.51 4.00
CA TYR A 147 -13.44 -10.65 5.45
C TYR A 147 -12.01 -10.70 6.02
N MET A 148 -11.06 -10.19 5.25
CA MET A 148 -9.67 -10.16 5.66
C MET A 148 -9.32 -8.79 6.24
N TYR A 149 -8.52 -8.80 7.29
CA TYR A 149 -7.81 -7.63 7.78
C TYR A 149 -6.35 -7.73 7.34
N ASP A 150 -5.67 -6.59 7.36
CA ASP A 150 -4.26 -6.46 7.00
C ASP A 150 -3.88 -7.11 5.67
N ILE A 151 -4.58 -6.68 4.63
CA ILE A 151 -4.46 -7.25 3.29
C ILE A 151 -3.27 -6.71 2.51
N LEU A 152 -2.48 -5.82 3.11
CA LEU A 152 -1.27 -5.25 2.52
C LEU A 152 -0.04 -5.41 3.42
N GLY A 153 -0.15 -5.93 4.65
CA GLY A 153 1.01 -6.12 5.52
C GLY A 153 2.01 -7.20 5.05
N PRO A 154 3.10 -7.39 5.82
CA PRO A 154 4.12 -8.41 5.58
C PRO A 154 3.57 -9.78 5.19
N GLY A 155 2.52 -10.28 5.86
CA GLY A 155 1.94 -11.60 5.56
C GLY A 155 1.39 -11.77 4.13
N THR A 156 1.28 -10.69 3.36
CA THR A 156 0.90 -10.72 1.94
C THR A 156 2.09 -10.80 0.97
N PHE A 157 3.25 -10.26 1.36
CA PHE A 157 4.35 -9.98 0.44
C PHE A 157 5.73 -10.49 0.89
N LEU A 158 5.95 -10.69 2.19
CA LEU A 158 7.25 -10.99 2.81
C LEU A 158 7.26 -12.36 3.49
#